data_AF-A0A8K0D8E9-F1
#
_entry.id   AF-A0A8K0D8E9-F1
#
_cell.length_a   1.000
_cell.length_b   1.000
_cell.length_c   1.000
_cell.angle_alpha   90.00
_cell.angle_beta   90.00
_cell.angle_gamma   90.00
#
_symmetry.space_group_name_H-M   'P 1'
#
loop_
_entity.id
_entity.type
_entity.pdbx_description
1 polymer ?
#
loop_
_entity_poly.entity_id
_entity_poly.type
_entity_poly.pdbx_seq_one_letter_code
_entity_poly.pdbx_strand_id
1 'polypeptide(L)'
;MWAATKNLKSSLARTQNKMSRIIPKVKLKDHIKIKDLKKRAKVKEVIECVRFLKWNWAGHMIRMEDRWTKITTEWTPNLMKQKKGRPKKRWRDEIDEAAGNE
;
A
#
# COMPACT_ATOMS: atom_id res chain seq x y z
N MET A 1 7.50 -9.38 -5.75
CA MET A 1 7.06 -8.06 -5.23
C MET A 1 6.58 -8.21 -3.78
N TRP A 2 6.67 -7.19 -2.91
CA TRP A 2 6.48 -7.35 -1.44
C TRP A 2 5.12 -6.82 -0.94
N ALA A 3 4.54 -7.46 0.07
CA ALA A 3 3.33 -7.00 0.76
C ALA A 3 3.56 -5.66 1.48
N ALA A 4 2.52 -4.84 1.63
CA ALA A 4 2.62 -3.59 2.37
C ALA A 4 2.71 -3.90 3.88
N THR A 5 3.90 -3.71 4.46
CA THR A 5 4.13 -3.92 5.89
C THR A 5 3.37 -2.89 6.72
N LYS A 6 3.05 -3.23 7.98
CA LYS A 6 2.43 -2.30 8.94
C LYS A 6 3.25 -1.01 9.09
N ASN A 7 4.57 -1.12 9.08
CA ASN A 7 5.49 0.02 9.18
C ASN A 7 5.39 0.93 7.95
N LEU A 8 5.32 0.36 6.74
CA LEU A 8 5.11 1.14 5.52
C LEU A 8 3.78 1.89 5.55
N LYS A 9 2.68 1.19 5.90
CA LYS A 9 1.35 1.80 6.03
C LYS A 9 1.35 2.94 7.04
N SER A 10 1.98 2.74 8.20
CA SER A 10 2.07 3.74 9.26
C SER A 10 2.92 4.95 8.84
N SER A 11 4.02 4.71 8.12
CA SER A 11 4.87 5.78 7.58
C SER A 11 4.11 6.63 6.57
N LEU A 12 3.42 6.01 5.61
CA LEU A 12 2.59 6.70 4.62
C LEU A 12 1.49 7.53 5.28
N ALA A 13 0.80 6.97 6.28
CA ALA A 13 -0.22 7.69 7.03
C ALA A 13 0.34 8.91 7.78
N ARG A 14 1.53 8.80 8.38
CA ARG A 14 2.22 9.94 9.03
C ARG A 14 2.54 11.03 8.02
N THR A 15 3.07 10.67 6.85
CA THR A 15 3.39 11.62 5.79
C THR A 15 2.13 12.32 5.29
N GLN A 16 1.05 11.56 5.03
CA GLN A 16 -0.25 12.14 4.65
C GLN A 16 -0.78 13.11 5.71
N ASN A 17 -0.67 12.76 6.99
CA ASN A 17 -1.13 13.62 8.09
C ASN A 17 -0.34 14.94 8.16
N LYS A 18 0.96 14.91 7.89
CA LYS A 18 1.78 16.13 7.79
C LYS A 18 1.34 16.99 6.60
N MET A 19 1.21 16.39 5.42
CA MET A 19 0.77 17.13 4.21
C MET A 19 -0.62 17.75 4.39
N SER A 20 -1.55 17.03 5.01
CA SER A 20 -2.92 17.51 5.25
C SER A 20 -2.98 18.74 6.17
N ARG A 21 -1.92 18.99 6.96
CA ARG A 21 -1.76 20.22 7.76
C ARG A 21 -1.10 21.35 6.97
N ILE A 22 -0.11 21.03 6.15
CA ILE A 22 0.66 22.00 5.36
C ILE A 22 -0.20 22.66 4.29
N ILE A 23 -1.00 21.89 3.54
CA ILE A 23 -1.85 22.38 2.44
C ILE A 23 -2.75 23.55 2.89
N PRO A 24 -3.54 23.45 3.98
CA PRO A 24 -4.35 24.56 4.48
C PRO A 24 -3.59 25.54 5.40
N LYS A 25 -2.26 25.41 5.53
CA LYS A 25 -1.38 26.25 6.40
C LYS A 25 -1.81 26.29 7.88
N VAL A 26 -2.23 25.15 8.44
CA VAL A 26 -2.70 25.04 9.83
C VAL A 26 -1.53 24.72 10.78
N LYS A 27 -1.46 25.42 11.91
CA LYS A 27 -0.45 25.20 12.96
C LYS A 27 -0.95 24.17 13.98
N LEU A 28 -0.02 23.58 14.74
CA LEU A 28 -0.39 22.64 15.82
C LEU A 28 -1.19 23.32 16.95
N LYS A 29 -0.96 24.62 17.16
CA LYS A 29 -1.68 25.44 18.16
C LYS A 29 -3.17 25.60 17.87
N ASP A 30 -3.59 25.37 16.63
CA ASP A 30 -5.00 25.50 16.26
C ASP A 30 -5.85 24.32 16.76
N HIS A 31 -5.21 23.28 17.34
CA HIS A 31 -5.84 22.08 17.92
C HIS A 31 -6.87 21.38 17.01
N ILE A 32 -6.76 21.57 15.69
CA ILE A 32 -7.67 20.97 14.72
C ILE A 32 -7.35 19.48 14.55
N LYS A 33 -8.39 18.65 14.62
CA LYS A 33 -8.26 17.20 14.43
C LYS A 33 -7.86 16.88 13.00
N ILE A 34 -7.04 15.85 12.85
CA ILE A 34 -6.52 15.46 11.52
C ILE A 34 -7.62 14.95 10.58
N LYS A 35 -8.69 14.36 11.12
CA LYS A 35 -9.86 13.90 10.33
C LYS A 35 -10.53 15.07 9.61
N ASP A 36 -10.67 16.20 10.30
CA ASP A 36 -11.31 17.40 9.74
C ASP A 36 -10.42 18.07 8.70
N LEU A 37 -9.10 18.07 8.92
CA LEU A 37 -8.13 18.55 7.94
C LEU A 37 -8.12 17.70 6.67
N LYS A 38 -8.19 16.37 6.78
CA LYS A 38 -8.31 15.47 5.63
C LYS A 38 -9.58 15.72 4.82
N LYS A 39 -10.73 15.93 5.50
CA LYS A 39 -12.00 16.31 4.86
C LYS A 39 -11.89 17.65 4.14
N ARG A 40 -11.33 18.68 4.80
CA ARG A 40 -11.13 20.01 4.20
C ARG A 40 -10.23 19.98 2.99
N ALA A 41 -9.14 19.22 3.05
CA ALA A 41 -8.21 19.05 1.95
C ALA A 41 -8.73 18.10 0.85
N LYS A 42 -9.89 17.46 1.05
CA LYS A 42 -10.52 16.49 0.12
C LYS A 42 -9.57 15.36 -0.31
N VAL A 43 -8.67 14.95 0.59
CA VAL A 43 -7.66 13.93 0.31
C VAL A 43 -8.21 12.55 0.66
N LYS A 44 -8.16 11.62 -0.30
CA LYS A 44 -8.49 10.19 -0.09
C LYS A 44 -7.51 9.52 0.86
N GLU A 45 -7.91 8.45 1.54
CA GLU A 45 -7.05 7.73 2.47
C GLU A 45 -5.88 7.08 1.72
N VAL A 46 -4.64 7.28 2.19
CA VAL A 46 -3.45 6.87 1.43
C VAL A 46 -3.37 5.35 1.27
N ILE A 47 -3.86 4.60 2.25
CA ILE A 47 -3.85 3.13 2.21
C ILE A 47 -4.82 2.60 1.15
N GLU A 48 -5.97 3.23 0.97
CA GLU A 48 -6.90 2.93 -0.12
C GLU A 48 -6.26 3.21 -1.49
N CYS A 49 -5.58 4.36 -1.64
CA CYS A 49 -4.86 4.67 -2.87
C CYS A 49 -3.79 3.62 -3.20
N VAL A 50 -3.02 3.18 -2.19
CA VAL A 50 -2.01 2.13 -2.37
C VAL A 50 -2.67 0.81 -2.80
N ARG A 51 -3.78 0.42 -2.18
CA ARG A 51 -4.53 -0.79 -2.56
C ARG A 51 -5.02 -0.71 -4.00
N PHE A 52 -5.62 0.41 -4.38
CA PHE A 52 -6.13 0.63 -5.74
C PHE A 52 -5.02 0.60 -6.79
N LEU A 53 -3.89 1.28 -6.54
CA LEU A 53 -2.74 1.27 -7.43
C LEU A 53 -2.15 -0.13 -7.59
N LYS A 54 -2.07 -0.89 -6.49
CA LYS A 54 -1.66 -2.31 -6.53
C LYS A 54 -2.60 -3.15 -7.38
N TRP A 55 -3.91 -2.97 -7.22
CA TRP A 55 -4.91 -3.71 -7.99
C TRP A 55 -4.85 -3.37 -9.49
N ASN A 56 -4.72 -2.08 -9.83
CA ASN A 56 -4.54 -1.66 -11.21
C ASN A 56 -3.26 -2.23 -11.83
N TRP A 57 -2.17 -2.26 -11.06
CA TRP A 57 -0.93 -2.89 -11.49
C TRP A 57 -1.11 -4.39 -11.72
N ALA A 58 -1.79 -5.11 -10.82
CA ALA A 58 -2.10 -6.51 -10.99
C ALA A 58 -2.92 -6.78 -12.26
N GLY A 59 -3.96 -5.97 -12.52
CA GLY A 59 -4.75 -6.06 -13.74
C GLY A 59 -3.93 -5.74 -15.00
N HIS A 60 -3.04 -4.76 -14.93
CA HIS A 60 -2.12 -4.44 -16.02
C HIS A 60 -1.18 -5.61 -16.31
N MET A 61 -0.61 -6.24 -15.28
CA MET A 61 0.26 -7.39 -15.40
C MET A 61 -0.39 -8.59 -16.09
N ILE A 62 -1.68 -8.85 -15.82
CA ILE A 62 -2.43 -9.95 -16.46
C ILE A 62 -2.54 -9.72 -17.98
N ARG A 63 -2.81 -8.47 -18.39
CA ARG A 63 -2.93 -8.06 -19.79
C ARG A 63 -1.60 -7.91 -20.52
N MET A 64 -0.50 -7.78 -19.78
CA MET A 64 0.84 -7.62 -20.35
C MET A 64 1.34 -8.94 -20.93
N GLU A 65 1.94 -8.90 -22.12
CA GLU A 65 2.54 -10.09 -22.77
C GLU A 65 3.97 -10.37 -22.29
N ASP A 66 4.62 -9.41 -21.61
CA ASP A 66 6.00 -9.55 -21.15
C ASP A 66 6.21 -10.73 -20.19
N ARG A 67 6.93 -11.73 -20.70
CA ARG A 67 7.26 -12.97 -20.03
C ARG A 67 8.05 -12.72 -18.74
N TRP A 68 8.97 -11.76 -18.73
CA TRP A 68 9.84 -11.53 -17.58
C TRP A 68 9.11 -10.91 -16.40
N THR A 69 8.18 -9.99 -16.66
CA THR A 69 7.34 -9.38 -15.62
C THR A 69 6.45 -10.41 -14.93
N LYS A 70 5.87 -11.36 -15.70
CA LYS A 70 5.10 -12.48 -15.14
C LYS A 70 5.98 -13.42 -14.32
N ILE A 71 7.09 -13.90 -14.91
CA ILE A 71 8.02 -14.81 -14.23
C ILE A 71 8.53 -14.20 -12.92
N THR A 72 9.06 -12.98 -12.93
CA THR A 72 9.62 -12.32 -11.73
C THR A 72 8.59 -12.16 -10.62
N THR A 73 7.32 -12.09 -10.97
CA THR A 73 6.23 -11.78 -10.05
C THR A 73 5.50 -13.02 -9.53
N GLU A 74 5.48 -14.09 -10.33
CA GLU A 74 5.12 -15.49 -9.97
C GLU A 74 6.25 -16.22 -9.28
N TRP A 75 7.48 -15.77 -9.48
CA TRP A 75 8.65 -16.41 -8.93
C TRP A 75 8.56 -16.47 -7.42
N THR A 76 8.49 -17.71 -6.95
CA THR A 76 8.39 -18.04 -5.54
C THR A 76 9.66 -18.78 -5.15
N PRO A 77 10.53 -18.21 -4.30
CA PRO A 77 11.67 -18.93 -3.76
C PRO A 77 11.18 -19.87 -2.65
N ASN A 78 10.49 -20.96 -3.05
CA ASN A 78 9.95 -21.98 -2.17
C ASN A 78 10.97 -23.07 -1.82
N LEU A 79 12.15 -23.09 -2.46
CA LEU A 79 13.13 -24.16 -2.30
C LEU A 79 13.98 -24.04 -1.01
N MET A 80 13.90 -22.95 -0.25
CA MET A 80 14.77 -22.73 0.92
C MET A 80 14.02 -22.22 2.14
N LYS A 81 14.43 -22.68 3.33
CA LYS A 81 13.97 -22.13 4.62
C LYS A 81 14.20 -20.62 4.64
N GLN A 82 13.12 -19.85 4.85
CA GLN A 82 13.22 -18.40 4.94
C GLN A 82 14.02 -17.98 6.19
N LYS A 83 14.84 -16.93 6.06
CA LYS A 83 15.53 -16.33 7.22
C LYS A 83 14.51 -15.80 8.24
N LYS A 84 14.82 -15.96 9.52
CA LYS A 84 14.01 -15.46 10.65
C LYS A 84 13.76 -13.95 10.48
N GLY A 85 12.50 -13.53 10.50
CA GLY A 85 12.10 -12.11 10.40
C GLY A 85 11.52 -11.66 9.05
N ARG A 86 11.67 -12.43 7.97
CA ARG A 86 11.00 -12.10 6.69
C ARG A 86 9.49 -12.42 6.79
N PRO A 87 8.59 -11.48 6.43
CA PRO A 87 7.16 -11.74 6.46
C PRO A 87 6.81 -12.92 5.55
N LYS A 88 5.96 -13.85 6.04
CA LYS A 88 5.39 -14.92 5.21
C LYS A 88 4.44 -14.36 4.14
N LYS A 89 3.80 -13.22 4.44
CA LYS A 89 2.83 -12.56 3.56
C LYS A 89 3.49 -12.01 2.30
N ARG A 90 3.01 -12.46 1.15
CA ARG A 90 3.43 -12.07 -0.19
C ARG A 90 2.52 -10.96 -0.70
N TRP A 91 2.96 -10.31 -1.77
CA TRP A 91 2.14 -9.28 -2.43
C TRP A 91 0.85 -9.88 -3.01
N ARG A 92 0.91 -11.12 -3.52
CA ARG A 92 -0.20 -11.85 -4.13
C ARG A 92 -1.28 -12.20 -3.11
N ASP A 93 -0.87 -12.58 -1.91
CA ASP A 93 -1.79 -12.82 -0.79
C ASP A 93 -2.69 -11.60 -0.48
N GLU A 94 -2.25 -10.36 -0.73
CA GLU A 94 -3.12 -9.17 -0.57
C GLU A 94 -4.19 -9.06 -1.68
N ILE A 95 -3.92 -9.62 -2.86
CA ILE A 95 -4.85 -9.66 -3.99
C ILE A 95 -5.83 -10.81 -3.80
N ASP A 96 -5.34 -11.97 -3.38
CA ASP A 96 -6.17 -13.15 -3.10
C ASP A 96 -7.15 -12.86 -1.93
N GLU A 97 -6.67 -12.22 -0.86
CA GLU A 97 -7.50 -11.72 0.25
C GLU A 97 -8.55 -10.70 -0.23
N ALA A 98 -8.21 -9.85 -1.19
CA ALA A 98 -9.16 -8.89 -1.76
C ALA A 98 -10.16 -9.53 -2.74
N ALA A 99 -9.80 -10.67 -3.35
CA ALA A 99 -10.64 -11.42 -4.28
C ALA A 99 -11.60 -12.39 -3.56
N GLY A 100 -11.43 -12.63 -2.26
CA GLY A 100 -12.32 -13.49 -1.46
C GLY A 100 -12.04 -14.99 -1.59
N ASN A 101 -10.86 -15.38 -2.08
CA ASN A 101 -10.44 -16.77 -2.08
C ASN A 101 -9.70 -17.05 -0.76
N GLU A 102 -10.40 -17.68 0.19
CA GLU A 102 -9.81 -18.27 1.41
C GLU A 102 -9.10 -19.59 1.13
#